data_AF-A0A151H7H7-F1
#
_entry.id   AF-A0A151H7H7-F1
#
_cell.length_a   1.000
_cell.length_b   1.000
_cell.length_c   1.000
_cell.angle_alpha   90.00
_cell.angle_beta   90.00
_cell.angle_gamma   90.00
#
_symmetry.space_group_name_H-M   'P 1'
#
loop_
_entity.id
_entity.type
_entity.pdbx_description
1 polymer ?
#
loop_
_entity_poly.entity_id
_entity_poly.type
_entity_poly.pdbx_seq_one_letter_code
_entity_poly.pdbx_strand_id
1 'polypeptide(L)'
;MQPKQKNESVPPGFSRPLTVGEVPLMACSDHNRHPDAPAKRTYRMVLGGSDKQARGYHALRMLRLRRVHMKQRWQHLALISITAFVGLSLIFWNQITFPALVYIQNARLPVYYTPSQEDELRCDASSLPSVYRDDDLSSWGAPERAELLQEAWVASLPLTTRKVNYKTNEANMCIMEIVSRTLSASHIDHAIVGDTLVGSYLFQDSAFWNKSLDVALPRAELAKVQGVLQKVKLVDAIDGNRAYSPAALRQWLVNSKARLELEEVYNSGRGGRIFLSSQSGALTGQFASLQINVRWWTVEERAPEDNSKDFENSTSVVVLDVPVADGSADTVRIPESEWFPLTTRPLGLLTVPAPVNPMFYVNAQYNEAEPPCGNRNSASSSGFLSLRQFVAGSCSILRNSYFHIERDQVKEDCFRELLFFGGKPRSVAYVGGKFSPAEKFSSWFLV
;
A
#
# COMPACT_ATOMS: atom_id res chain seq x y z
N MET A 1 -41.99 50.05 81.11
CA MET A 1 -40.74 49.94 81.89
C MET A 1 -39.56 49.94 80.92
N GLN A 2 -38.78 51.02 80.87
CA GLN A 2 -37.50 51.01 80.16
C GLN A 2 -36.45 50.26 80.99
N PRO A 3 -35.62 49.39 80.40
CA PRO A 3 -34.36 49.00 81.00
C PRO A 3 -33.23 49.90 80.48
N LYS A 4 -32.41 50.32 81.44
CA LYS A 4 -31.27 51.24 81.35
C LYS A 4 -30.14 50.69 80.47
N GLN A 5 -29.48 51.61 79.77
CA GLN A 5 -28.15 51.45 79.20
C GLN A 5 -27.16 50.90 80.24
N LYS A 6 -26.46 49.81 79.89
CA LYS A 6 -25.20 49.45 80.52
C LYS A 6 -24.06 49.98 79.65
N ASN A 7 -23.30 50.89 80.22
CA ASN A 7 -21.98 51.29 79.75
C ASN A 7 -21.04 50.09 79.86
N GLU A 8 -20.62 49.53 78.72
CA GLU A 8 -19.41 48.71 78.64
C GLU A 8 -18.29 49.52 78.01
N SER A 9 -17.16 49.51 78.70
CA SER A 9 -15.89 50.08 78.32
C SER A 9 -15.45 49.61 76.94
N VAL A 10 -15.25 50.56 76.03
CA VAL A 10 -14.57 50.34 74.76
C VAL A 10 -13.10 50.00 75.05
N PRO A 11 -12.54 48.89 74.54
CA PRO A 11 -11.12 48.59 74.70
C PRO A 11 -10.27 49.61 73.92
N PRO A 12 -9.04 49.93 74.38
CA PRO A 12 -8.22 50.96 73.77
C PRO A 12 -7.81 50.53 72.36
N GLY A 13 -8.31 51.24 71.36
CA GLY A 13 -8.06 50.93 69.95
C GLY A 13 -9.09 51.50 68.98
N PHE A 14 -10.27 51.91 69.46
CA PHE A 14 -11.36 52.45 68.61
C PHE A 14 -11.40 53.99 68.53
N SER A 15 -10.30 54.68 68.84
CA SER A 15 -10.23 56.15 68.78
C SER A 15 -9.48 56.65 67.56
N ARG A 16 -9.63 56.00 66.40
CA ARG A 16 -9.17 56.57 65.13
C ARG A 16 -10.31 56.63 64.13
N PRO A 17 -10.66 57.81 63.59
CA PRO A 17 -11.57 57.90 62.47
C PRO A 17 -10.92 57.19 61.28
N LEU A 18 -11.58 56.15 60.77
CA LEU A 18 -11.12 55.38 59.63
C LEU A 18 -11.17 56.28 58.38
N THR A 19 -10.02 56.53 57.78
CA THR A 19 -9.92 57.23 56.50
C THR A 19 -10.51 56.37 55.38
N VAL A 20 -11.11 57.04 54.39
CA VAL A 20 -11.78 56.44 53.24
C VAL A 20 -10.83 55.48 52.53
N GLY A 21 -11.03 54.18 52.72
CA GLY A 21 -10.17 53.12 52.18
C GLY A 21 -10.27 51.78 52.91
N GLU A 22 -10.73 51.76 54.17
CA GLU A 22 -10.71 50.54 55.00
C GLU A 22 -12.10 49.90 55.26
N VAL A 23 -13.13 50.25 54.49
CA VAL A 23 -14.44 49.58 54.61
C VAL A 23 -14.53 48.44 53.60
N PRO A 24 -14.61 47.15 54.01
CA PRO A 24 -15.06 46.10 53.12
C PRO A 24 -16.56 46.32 52.93
N LEU A 25 -16.92 47.11 51.92
CA LEU A 25 -18.30 47.30 51.52
C LEU A 25 -18.88 45.94 51.12
N MET A 26 -19.71 45.37 52.00
CA MET A 26 -20.59 44.28 51.63
C MET A 26 -21.54 44.81 50.56
N ALA A 27 -21.67 44.05 49.48
CA ALA A 27 -22.70 44.29 48.48
C ALA A 27 -24.06 44.33 49.19
N CYS A 28 -24.76 45.47 49.04
CA CYS A 28 -26.19 45.65 49.26
C CYS A 28 -26.74 45.36 50.68
N SER A 29 -26.22 46.05 51.69
CA SER A 29 -26.93 46.21 52.98
C SER A 29 -27.07 47.70 53.29
N ASP A 30 -28.30 48.23 53.24
CA ASP A 30 -28.61 49.66 53.46
C ASP A 30 -28.34 50.14 54.90
N HIS A 31 -28.08 49.25 55.85
CA HIS A 31 -27.87 49.61 57.26
C HIS A 31 -26.51 50.24 57.60
N ASN A 32 -25.52 50.23 56.71
CA ASN A 32 -24.18 50.79 56.95
C ASN A 32 -23.71 51.72 55.83
N ARG A 33 -24.64 52.45 55.23
CA ARG A 33 -24.35 53.37 54.14
C ARG A 33 -23.94 54.74 54.69
N HIS A 34 -22.76 55.22 54.32
CA HIS A 34 -22.36 56.60 54.61
C HIS A 34 -23.34 57.57 53.93
N PRO A 35 -23.83 58.63 54.59
CA PRO A 35 -24.87 59.50 54.07
C PRO A 35 -24.55 60.12 52.69
N ASP A 36 -23.27 60.31 52.37
CA ASP A 36 -22.81 60.89 51.09
C ASP A 36 -22.51 59.85 49.98
N ALA A 37 -22.78 58.56 50.18
CA ALA A 37 -22.42 57.52 49.20
C ALA A 37 -23.47 57.39 48.07
N PRO A 38 -23.11 57.55 46.78
CA PRO A 38 -24.04 57.52 45.65
C PRO A 38 -24.64 56.12 45.40
N ALA A 39 -25.95 56.06 45.13
CA ALA A 39 -26.76 54.82 45.16
C ALA A 39 -26.53 53.81 44.03
N LYS A 40 -25.83 54.19 42.96
CA LYS A 40 -25.86 53.47 41.67
C LYS A 40 -24.48 53.05 41.14
N ARG A 41 -23.51 52.80 42.01
CA ARG A 41 -22.25 52.14 41.59
C ARG A 41 -22.14 50.75 42.19
N THR A 42 -22.09 49.74 41.33
CA THR A 42 -21.64 48.39 41.67
C THR A 42 -20.16 48.44 42.05
N TYR A 43 -19.85 48.26 43.32
CA TYR A 43 -18.47 48.19 43.80
C TYR A 43 -17.90 46.79 43.49
N ARG A 44 -16.83 46.74 42.70
CA ARG A 44 -16.08 45.50 42.45
C ARG A 44 -15.19 45.24 43.66
N MET A 45 -15.45 44.16 44.39
CA MET A 45 -14.60 43.78 45.53
C MET A 45 -13.23 43.33 45.01
N VAL A 46 -12.20 44.16 45.19
CA VAL A 46 -10.82 43.82 44.83
C VAL A 46 -10.18 43.13 46.02
N LEU A 47 -9.95 41.82 45.91
CA LEU A 47 -9.16 41.06 46.88
C LEU A 47 -7.69 41.48 46.74
N GLY A 48 -7.19 42.27 47.70
CA GLY A 48 -5.79 42.69 47.72
C GLY A 48 -4.83 41.50 47.84
N GLY A 49 -3.75 41.51 47.05
CA GLY A 49 -2.76 40.43 47.00
C GLY A 49 -1.73 40.42 48.15
N SER A 50 -1.88 41.29 49.15
CA SER A 50 -0.92 41.44 50.25
C SER A 50 -1.58 41.17 51.61
N ASP A 51 -1.13 40.10 52.27
CA ASP A 51 -1.61 39.68 53.60
C ASP A 51 -1.11 40.59 54.74
N LYS A 52 -0.40 41.70 54.43
CA LYS A 52 0.33 42.49 55.44
C LYS A 52 -0.50 43.51 56.23
N GLN A 53 -1.78 43.75 55.89
CA GLN A 53 -2.58 44.82 56.53
C GLN A 53 -3.90 44.38 57.18
N ALA A 54 -4.27 43.09 57.15
CA ALA A 54 -5.49 42.64 57.82
C ALA A 54 -5.17 42.06 59.21
N ARG A 55 -5.63 42.70 60.30
CA ARG A 55 -5.55 42.16 61.67
C ARG A 55 -6.95 41.84 62.21
N GLY A 56 -7.04 40.78 63.03
CA GLY A 56 -8.27 40.38 63.72
C GLY A 56 -9.33 39.70 62.84
N TYR A 57 -10.59 39.73 63.26
CA TYR A 57 -11.75 39.04 62.66
C TYR A 57 -11.93 39.30 61.15
N HIS A 58 -11.51 40.48 60.66
CA HIS A 58 -11.56 40.84 59.23
C HIS A 58 -10.57 40.04 58.36
N ALA A 59 -9.40 39.68 58.89
CA ALA A 59 -8.42 38.83 58.20
C ALA A 59 -8.95 37.40 58.00
N LEU A 60 -9.57 36.84 59.04
CA LEU A 60 -10.21 35.52 58.98
C LEU A 60 -11.37 35.50 57.98
N ARG A 61 -12.15 36.58 57.90
CA ARG A 61 -13.24 36.71 56.92
C ARG A 61 -12.72 36.79 55.49
N MET A 62 -11.65 37.54 55.24
CA MET A 62 -11.01 37.62 53.93
C MET A 62 -10.37 36.29 53.50
N LEU A 63 -9.72 35.57 54.41
CA LEU A 63 -9.18 34.23 54.13
C LEU A 63 -10.28 33.21 53.80
N ARG A 64 -11.41 33.25 54.52
CA ARG A 64 -12.58 32.41 54.21
C ARG A 64 -13.17 32.74 52.83
N LEU A 65 -13.33 34.02 52.51
CA LEU A 65 -13.81 34.46 51.19
C LEU A 65 -12.84 34.06 50.07
N ARG A 66 -11.53 34.17 50.29
CA ARG A 66 -10.50 33.74 49.34
C ARG A 66 -10.54 32.23 49.09
N ARG A 67 -10.74 31.43 50.14
CA ARG A 67 -10.93 29.96 50.02
C ARG A 67 -12.19 29.61 49.25
N VAL A 68 -13.32 30.27 49.54
CA VAL A 68 -14.59 30.04 48.84
C VAL A 68 -14.47 30.43 47.36
N HIS A 69 -13.89 31.59 47.07
CA HIS A 69 -13.68 32.05 45.70
C HIS A 69 -12.70 31.17 44.92
N MET A 70 -11.63 30.67 45.56
CA MET A 70 -10.75 29.67 44.95
C MET A 70 -11.49 28.36 44.67
N LYS A 71 -12.30 27.87 45.63
CA LYS A 71 -13.11 26.65 45.44
C LYS A 71 -14.10 26.80 44.28
N GLN A 72 -14.76 27.96 44.18
CA GLN A 72 -15.65 28.27 43.05
C GLN A 72 -14.91 28.34 41.72
N ARG A 73 -13.72 28.96 41.67
CA ARG A 73 -12.88 28.98 40.46
C ARG A 73 -12.47 27.57 40.03
N TRP A 74 -12.07 26.72 40.97
CA TRP A 74 -11.75 25.32 40.68
C TRP A 74 -12.96 24.54 40.16
N GLN A 75 -14.14 24.76 40.74
CA GLN A 75 -15.39 24.15 40.25
C GLN A 75 -15.75 24.63 38.84
N HIS A 76 -15.59 25.92 38.54
CA HIS A 76 -15.81 26.46 37.19
C HIS A 76 -14.81 25.91 36.17
N LEU A 77 -13.52 25.80 36.54
CA LEU A 77 -12.51 25.20 35.66
C LEU A 77 -12.79 23.71 35.42
N ALA A 78 -13.19 22.96 36.45
CA ALA A 78 -13.58 21.56 36.31
C ALA A 78 -14.83 21.39 35.43
N LEU A 79 -15.81 22.29 35.53
CA LEU A 79 -16.98 22.27 34.67
C LEU A 79 -16.59 22.53 33.21
N ILE A 80 -15.75 23.54 32.95
CA ILE A 80 -15.27 23.88 31.61
C ILE A 80 -14.44 22.74 31.01
N SER A 81 -13.62 22.06 31.80
CA SER A 81 -12.84 20.92 31.29
C SER A 81 -13.72 19.73 30.94
N ILE A 82 -14.74 19.42 31.76
CA ILE A 82 -15.70 18.35 31.47
C ILE A 82 -16.51 18.69 30.21
N THR A 83 -17.03 19.91 30.08
CA THR A 83 -17.80 20.30 28.89
C THR A 83 -16.93 20.33 27.63
N ALA A 84 -15.68 20.77 27.72
CA ALA A 84 -14.73 20.70 26.62
C ALA A 84 -14.43 19.24 26.23
N PHE A 85 -14.25 18.35 27.21
CA PHE A 85 -14.00 16.92 26.95
C PHE A 85 -15.20 16.25 26.26
N VAL A 86 -16.42 16.51 26.72
CA VAL A 86 -17.64 16.00 26.08
C VAL A 86 -17.80 16.57 24.67
N GLY A 87 -17.56 17.88 24.49
CA GLY A 87 -17.61 18.53 23.18
C GLY A 87 -16.60 17.95 22.19
N LEU A 88 -15.34 17.77 22.60
CA LEU A 88 -14.31 17.13 21.79
C LEU A 88 -14.63 15.67 21.48
N SER A 89 -15.18 14.93 22.45
CA SER A 89 -15.61 13.54 22.25
C SER A 89 -16.75 13.45 21.23
N LEU A 90 -17.71 14.36 21.26
CA LEU A 90 -18.80 14.43 20.28
C LEU A 90 -18.29 14.83 18.89
N ILE A 91 -17.34 15.76 18.79
CA ILE A 91 -16.70 16.12 17.51
C ILE A 91 -15.94 14.92 16.95
N PHE A 92 -15.15 14.23 17.78
CA PHE A 92 -14.43 13.02 17.39
C PHE A 92 -15.38 11.90 16.96
N TRP A 93 -16.49 11.73 17.68
CA TRP A 93 -17.53 10.78 17.30
C TRP A 93 -18.14 11.13 15.94
N ASN A 94 -18.55 12.38 15.74
CA ASN A 94 -19.27 12.78 14.52
C ASN A 94 -18.36 12.92 13.29
N GLN A 95 -17.11 13.37 13.45
CA GLN A 95 -16.21 13.62 12.33
C GLN A 95 -15.35 12.41 11.96
N ILE A 96 -15.08 11.51 12.91
CA ILE A 96 -14.14 10.40 12.69
C ILE A 96 -14.85 9.06 12.89
N THR A 97 -15.44 8.84 14.07
CA THR A 97 -15.91 7.49 14.46
C THR A 97 -17.16 7.06 13.68
N PHE A 98 -18.16 7.94 13.59
CA PHE A 98 -19.43 7.65 12.92
C PHE A 98 -19.27 7.49 11.39
N PRO A 99 -18.56 8.37 10.66
CA PRO A 99 -18.27 8.14 9.25
C PRO A 99 -17.48 6.86 9.00
N ALA A 100 -16.52 6.53 9.87
CA ALA A 100 -15.78 5.27 9.79
C ALA A 100 -16.70 4.05 9.99
N LEU A 101 -17.65 4.11 10.94
CA LEU A 101 -18.63 3.05 11.15
C LEU A 101 -19.58 2.88 9.96
N VAL A 102 -20.07 3.98 9.37
CA VAL A 102 -20.89 3.96 8.15
C VAL A 102 -20.10 3.39 6.97
N TYR A 103 -18.83 3.78 6.82
CA TYR A 103 -17.95 3.21 5.81
C TYR A 103 -17.75 1.70 6.02
N ILE A 104 -17.52 1.25 7.25
CA ILE A 104 -17.39 -0.18 7.59
C ILE A 104 -18.70 -0.94 7.32
N GLN A 105 -19.86 -0.36 7.63
CA GLN A 105 -21.15 -0.97 7.34
C GLN A 105 -21.43 -1.07 5.84
N ASN A 106 -21.14 -0.02 5.07
CA ASN A 106 -21.28 -0.03 3.62
C ASN A 106 -20.26 -0.96 2.94
N ALA A 107 -19.07 -1.11 3.53
CA ALA A 107 -18.08 -2.08 3.06
C ALA A 107 -18.52 -3.54 3.29
N ARG A 108 -19.35 -3.81 4.30
CA ARG A 108 -19.87 -5.15 4.63
C ARG A 108 -20.98 -5.65 3.70
N LEU A 109 -21.60 -4.79 2.90
CA LEU A 109 -22.54 -5.26 1.88
C LEU A 109 -21.69 -5.78 0.72
N PRO A 110 -21.78 -7.09 0.37
CA PRO A 110 -21.11 -7.60 -0.81
C PRO A 110 -21.80 -6.97 -2.03
N VAL A 111 -21.30 -5.84 -2.48
CA VAL A 111 -21.63 -5.29 -3.78
C VAL A 111 -20.87 -6.15 -4.78
N TYR A 112 -21.50 -7.26 -5.18
CA TYR A 112 -21.00 -8.08 -6.27
C TYR A 112 -20.95 -7.19 -7.51
N TYR A 113 -19.76 -7.10 -8.11
CA TYR A 113 -19.61 -6.46 -9.41
C TYR A 113 -20.55 -7.15 -10.40
N THR A 114 -21.32 -6.36 -11.13
CA THR A 114 -22.15 -6.87 -12.23
C THR A 114 -21.40 -6.55 -13.52
N PRO A 115 -20.92 -7.56 -14.27
CA PRO A 115 -20.27 -7.34 -15.54
C PRO A 115 -21.13 -6.55 -16.53
N SER A 116 -20.51 -5.62 -17.24
CA SER A 116 -21.13 -4.91 -18.36
C SER A 116 -20.90 -5.67 -19.67
N GLN A 117 -21.68 -5.36 -20.71
CA GLN A 117 -21.46 -5.93 -22.05
C GLN A 117 -20.06 -5.60 -22.60
N GLU A 118 -19.50 -4.45 -22.23
CA GLU A 118 -18.14 -4.07 -22.63
C GLU A 118 -17.09 -4.96 -21.95
N ASP A 119 -17.30 -5.32 -20.68
CA ASP A 119 -16.39 -6.25 -19.99
C ASP A 119 -16.43 -7.63 -20.65
N GLU A 120 -17.61 -8.12 -21.00
CA GLU A 120 -17.77 -9.41 -21.67
C GLU A 120 -17.08 -9.43 -23.04
N LEU A 121 -17.22 -8.36 -23.84
CA LEU A 121 -16.54 -8.20 -25.12
C LEU A 121 -15.02 -8.16 -24.97
N ARG A 122 -14.51 -7.43 -23.98
CA ARG A 122 -13.08 -7.39 -23.69
C ARG A 122 -12.57 -8.77 -23.26
N CYS A 123 -13.35 -9.51 -22.47
CA CYS A 123 -13.04 -10.89 -22.10
C CYS A 123 -13.06 -11.90 -23.27
N ASP A 124 -13.76 -11.58 -24.36
CA ASP A 124 -13.76 -12.38 -25.60
C ASP A 124 -12.66 -11.97 -26.58
N ALA A 125 -11.90 -10.91 -26.30
CA ALA A 125 -10.80 -10.49 -27.15
C ALA A 125 -9.74 -11.60 -27.23
N SER A 126 -9.35 -11.95 -28.45
CA SER A 126 -8.46 -13.08 -28.76
C SER A 126 -7.02 -12.97 -28.20
N SER A 127 -6.69 -11.91 -27.45
CA SER A 127 -5.32 -11.51 -27.11
C SER A 127 -5.13 -10.90 -25.70
N LEU A 128 -6.08 -11.08 -24.77
CA LEU A 128 -6.01 -10.52 -23.41
C LEU A 128 -4.63 -10.66 -22.75
N PRO A 129 -3.96 -9.62 -22.23
CA PRO A 129 -4.55 -8.44 -21.61
C PRO A 129 -4.58 -7.20 -22.48
N SER A 130 -5.81 -6.72 -22.68
CA SER A 130 -6.14 -5.36 -23.09
C SER A 130 -5.88 -4.42 -21.91
N VAL A 131 -4.73 -3.76 -21.88
CA VAL A 131 -4.38 -2.81 -20.83
C VAL A 131 -4.75 -1.39 -21.26
N TYR A 132 -5.23 -0.62 -20.29
CA TYR A 132 -5.52 0.82 -20.28
C TYR A 132 -6.91 1.25 -20.70
N ARG A 133 -7.32 2.32 -20.02
CA ARG A 133 -8.69 2.65 -19.64
C ARG A 133 -9.62 2.84 -20.83
N ASP A 134 -9.09 3.11 -22.01
CA ASP A 134 -9.88 3.41 -23.22
C ASP A 134 -9.23 2.95 -24.56
N ASP A 135 -8.04 2.32 -24.59
CA ASP A 135 -7.37 1.93 -25.84
C ASP A 135 -6.55 0.63 -25.72
N ASP A 136 -6.58 -0.21 -26.75
CA ASP A 136 -5.68 -1.36 -26.92
C ASP A 136 -4.25 -0.88 -27.23
N LEU A 137 -3.38 -0.87 -26.21
CA LEU A 137 -1.98 -0.47 -26.33
C LEU A 137 -1.13 -1.38 -27.22
N SER A 138 -1.63 -2.54 -27.64
CA SER A 138 -0.88 -3.39 -28.58
C SER A 138 -0.63 -2.69 -29.93
N SER A 139 -1.44 -1.67 -30.26
CA SER A 139 -1.35 -0.85 -31.47
C SER A 139 -0.45 0.40 -31.34
N TRP A 140 -0.02 0.75 -30.13
CA TRP A 140 0.71 1.99 -29.87
C TRP A 140 2.19 1.91 -30.29
N GLY A 141 2.71 3.04 -30.78
CA GLY A 141 4.12 3.17 -31.14
C GLY A 141 5.04 3.07 -29.92
N ALA A 142 6.29 2.66 -30.13
CA ALA A 142 7.33 2.67 -29.10
C ALA A 142 7.49 4.00 -28.34
N PRO A 143 7.41 5.21 -28.95
CA PRO A 143 7.59 6.46 -28.21
C PRO A 143 6.42 6.79 -27.27
N GLU A 144 5.19 6.51 -27.69
CA GLU A 144 3.97 6.77 -26.91
C GLU A 144 3.93 5.87 -25.65
N ARG A 145 4.31 4.59 -25.81
CA ARG A 145 4.42 3.66 -24.68
C ARG A 145 5.53 4.06 -23.70
N ALA A 146 6.66 4.59 -24.19
CA ALA A 146 7.75 5.05 -23.34
C ALA A 146 7.36 6.26 -22.47
N GLU A 147 6.64 7.24 -23.03
CA GLU A 147 6.17 8.41 -22.29
C GLU A 147 5.22 8.00 -21.15
N LEU A 148 4.24 7.13 -21.43
CA LEU A 148 3.34 6.59 -20.41
C LEU A 148 4.08 5.76 -19.34
N LEU A 149 5.08 4.97 -19.72
CA LEU A 149 5.90 4.22 -18.76
C LEU A 149 6.64 5.18 -17.83
N GLN A 150 7.15 6.30 -18.37
CA GLN A 150 7.81 7.33 -17.59
C GLN A 150 6.85 8.03 -16.64
N GLU A 151 5.63 8.38 -17.08
CA GLU A 151 4.60 8.96 -16.22
C GLU A 151 4.21 8.02 -15.09
N ALA A 152 3.96 6.74 -15.40
CA ALA A 152 3.68 5.70 -14.42
C ALA A 152 4.85 5.50 -13.44
N TRP A 153 6.08 5.63 -13.93
CA TRP A 153 7.29 5.54 -13.12
C TRP A 153 7.44 6.73 -12.17
N VAL A 154 7.24 7.96 -12.63
CA VAL A 154 7.40 9.19 -11.84
C VAL A 154 6.28 9.34 -10.80
N ALA A 155 5.08 8.83 -11.10
CA ALA A 155 3.97 8.75 -10.15
C ALA A 155 4.20 7.75 -8.99
N SER A 156 5.34 7.05 -8.95
CA SER A 156 5.68 6.09 -7.89
C SER A 156 5.99 6.75 -6.54
N LEU A 157 5.77 5.96 -5.49
CA LEU A 157 5.45 6.39 -4.13
C LEU A 157 6.53 7.27 -3.47
N PRO A 158 6.12 8.25 -2.63
CA PRO A 158 6.93 8.60 -1.47
C PRO A 158 7.06 7.35 -0.60
N LEU A 159 8.30 6.96 -0.24
CA LEU A 159 8.66 5.86 0.69
C LEU A 159 9.00 4.48 0.10
N THR A 160 8.80 4.22 -1.20
CA THR A 160 9.35 2.99 -1.84
C THR A 160 10.45 3.35 -2.82
N THR A 161 11.70 3.10 -2.44
CA THR A 161 12.83 3.31 -3.34
C THR A 161 12.92 2.14 -4.32
N ARG A 162 12.65 2.40 -5.61
CA ARG A 162 12.88 1.42 -6.68
C ARG A 162 14.37 1.10 -6.76
N LYS A 163 14.75 -0.19 -6.86
CA LYS A 163 16.18 -0.60 -6.92
C LYS A 163 16.88 -0.29 -8.24
N VAL A 164 16.11 -0.11 -9.30
CA VAL A 164 16.61 0.31 -10.62
C VAL A 164 16.08 1.70 -10.95
N ASN A 165 16.85 2.47 -11.71
CA ASN A 165 16.38 3.76 -12.21
C ASN A 165 15.47 3.57 -13.44
N TYR A 166 14.78 4.63 -13.86
CA TYR A 166 13.86 4.59 -14.99
C TYR A 166 14.52 4.05 -16.27
N LYS A 167 15.71 4.55 -16.63
CA LYS A 167 16.42 4.16 -17.86
C LYS A 167 16.76 2.67 -17.89
N THR A 168 17.15 2.11 -16.74
CA THR A 168 17.40 0.67 -16.60
C THR A 168 16.11 -0.13 -16.66
N ASN A 169 15.02 0.36 -16.08
CA ASN A 169 13.71 -0.30 -16.17
C ASN A 169 13.18 -0.34 -17.60
N GLU A 170 13.20 0.80 -18.29
CA GLU A 170 12.79 0.91 -19.70
C GLU A 170 13.64 -0.02 -20.58
N ALA A 171 14.95 -0.12 -20.31
CA ALA A 171 15.81 -1.07 -21.00
C ALA A 171 15.47 -2.53 -20.68
N ASN A 172 15.16 -2.87 -19.42
CA ASN A 172 14.70 -4.21 -19.03
C ASN A 172 13.41 -4.59 -19.77
N MET A 173 12.43 -3.68 -19.85
CA MET A 173 11.18 -3.90 -20.58
C MET A 173 11.43 -4.06 -22.08
N CYS A 174 12.29 -3.24 -22.68
CA CYS A 174 12.70 -3.38 -24.08
C CYS A 174 13.28 -4.78 -24.37
N ILE A 175 14.26 -5.22 -23.57
CA ILE A 175 14.88 -6.54 -23.77
C ILE A 175 13.88 -7.67 -23.51
N MET A 176 13.02 -7.55 -22.49
CA MET A 176 11.96 -8.52 -22.22
C MET A 176 10.99 -8.66 -23.39
N GLU A 177 10.54 -7.54 -23.97
CA GLU A 177 9.64 -7.55 -25.13
C GLU A 177 10.29 -8.23 -26.34
N ILE A 178 11.57 -7.92 -26.62
CA ILE A 178 12.32 -8.58 -27.69
C ILE A 178 12.43 -10.09 -27.44
N VAL A 179 12.83 -10.50 -26.24
CA VAL A 179 12.97 -11.91 -25.86
C VAL A 179 11.64 -12.63 -25.98
N SER A 180 10.59 -12.12 -25.32
CA SER A 180 9.27 -12.73 -25.31
C SER A 180 8.71 -12.88 -26.72
N ARG A 181 8.73 -11.82 -27.54
CA ARG A 181 8.25 -11.89 -28.94
C ARG A 181 9.04 -12.87 -29.78
N THR A 182 10.36 -12.94 -29.60
CA THR A 182 11.22 -13.87 -30.36
C THR A 182 10.90 -15.32 -30.00
N LEU A 183 10.72 -15.61 -28.70
CA LEU A 183 10.34 -16.94 -28.21
C LEU A 183 8.94 -17.34 -28.72
N SER A 184 7.94 -16.45 -28.60
CA SER A 184 6.59 -16.70 -29.12
C SER A 184 6.59 -16.96 -30.63
N ALA A 185 7.33 -16.16 -31.40
CA ALA A 185 7.44 -16.33 -32.86
C ALA A 185 8.14 -17.64 -33.26
N SER A 186 8.90 -18.24 -32.35
CA SER A 186 9.59 -19.53 -32.55
C SER A 186 8.84 -20.70 -31.91
N HIS A 187 7.61 -20.49 -31.45
CA HIS A 187 6.79 -21.47 -30.72
C HIS A 187 7.56 -22.11 -29.58
N ILE A 188 8.14 -21.26 -28.72
CA ILE A 188 8.80 -21.68 -27.48
C ILE A 188 7.95 -21.17 -26.31
N ASP A 189 7.41 -22.12 -25.55
CA ASP A 189 6.67 -21.81 -24.34
C ASP A 189 7.60 -21.14 -23.32
N HIS A 190 7.14 -20.04 -22.74
CA HIS A 190 7.86 -19.29 -21.72
C HIS A 190 6.85 -18.58 -20.85
N ALA A 191 7.18 -18.31 -19.60
CA ALA A 191 6.27 -17.63 -18.68
C ALA A 191 7.04 -16.70 -17.74
N ILE A 192 6.50 -15.55 -17.40
CA ILE A 192 7.04 -14.75 -16.31
C ILE A 192 6.82 -15.46 -14.98
N VAL A 193 7.82 -15.42 -14.11
CA VAL A 193 7.85 -16.13 -12.84
C VAL A 193 8.53 -15.28 -11.78
N GLY A 194 8.70 -15.82 -10.57
CA GLY A 194 9.47 -15.15 -9.53
C GLY A 194 8.90 -13.80 -9.14
N ASP A 195 9.81 -12.89 -8.81
CA ASP A 195 9.40 -11.54 -8.40
C ASP A 195 8.85 -10.74 -9.58
N THR A 196 9.11 -11.16 -10.82
CA THR A 196 8.53 -10.55 -12.02
C THR A 196 7.04 -10.85 -12.12
N LEU A 197 6.64 -12.10 -11.87
CA LEU A 197 5.23 -12.47 -11.79
C LEU A 197 4.56 -11.81 -10.58
N VAL A 198 5.22 -11.76 -9.42
CA VAL A 198 4.69 -11.04 -8.24
C VAL A 198 4.44 -9.57 -8.56
N GLY A 199 5.37 -8.92 -9.25
CA GLY A 199 5.19 -7.55 -9.71
C GLY A 199 3.99 -7.40 -10.63
N SER A 200 3.92 -8.20 -11.70
CA SER A 200 2.80 -8.21 -12.64
C SER A 200 1.46 -8.42 -11.92
N TYR A 201 1.44 -9.34 -10.96
CA TYR A 201 0.27 -9.72 -10.18
C TYR A 201 -0.20 -8.65 -9.20
N LEU A 202 0.68 -7.78 -8.70
CA LEU A 202 0.33 -6.77 -7.69
C LEU A 202 0.29 -5.34 -8.21
N PHE A 203 1.04 -5.05 -9.28
CA PHE A 203 1.29 -3.70 -9.76
C PHE A 203 1.08 -3.55 -11.27
N GLN A 204 0.80 -4.63 -12.01
CA GLN A 204 0.80 -4.64 -13.48
C GLN A 204 2.14 -4.15 -14.08
N ASP A 205 3.22 -4.20 -13.30
CA ASP A 205 4.59 -3.72 -13.58
C ASP A 205 5.60 -4.58 -12.81
N SER A 206 6.89 -4.46 -13.10
CA SER A 206 7.94 -5.11 -12.32
C SER A 206 7.90 -4.69 -10.84
N ALA A 207 8.22 -5.63 -9.95
CA ALA A 207 8.31 -5.33 -8.52
C ALA A 207 9.41 -4.30 -8.23
N PHE A 208 9.12 -3.33 -7.35
CA PHE A 208 10.05 -2.22 -7.05
C PHE A 208 11.36 -2.67 -6.39
N TRP A 209 11.40 -3.86 -5.80
CA TRP A 209 12.60 -4.45 -5.21
C TRP A 209 13.47 -5.23 -6.21
N ASN A 210 13.01 -5.42 -7.45
CA ASN A 210 13.73 -6.18 -8.46
C ASN A 210 14.87 -5.38 -9.08
N LYS A 211 15.95 -6.10 -9.39
CA LYS A 211 17.09 -5.60 -10.16
C LYS A 211 17.09 -6.13 -11.59
N SER A 212 16.52 -7.31 -11.79
CA SER A 212 16.41 -8.05 -13.04
C SER A 212 15.02 -8.67 -13.13
N LEU A 213 14.65 -9.11 -14.33
CA LEU A 213 13.40 -9.82 -14.57
C LEU A 213 13.64 -11.35 -14.52
N ASP A 214 12.60 -12.13 -14.32
CA ASP A 214 12.63 -13.59 -14.21
C ASP A 214 11.65 -14.20 -15.22
N VAL A 215 12.13 -15.20 -15.97
CA VAL A 215 11.34 -15.97 -16.96
C VAL A 215 11.59 -17.46 -16.74
N ALA A 216 10.54 -18.27 -16.88
CA ALA A 216 10.61 -19.71 -16.93
C ALA A 216 10.73 -20.19 -18.38
N LEU A 217 11.67 -21.11 -18.64
CA LEU A 217 11.90 -21.72 -19.95
C LEU A 217 11.97 -23.25 -19.84
N PRO A 218 11.43 -23.99 -20.83
CA PRO A 218 11.48 -25.44 -20.83
C PRO A 218 12.93 -25.90 -20.96
N ARG A 219 13.38 -26.75 -20.05
CA ARG A 219 14.76 -27.24 -20.02
C ARG A 219 15.13 -27.98 -21.32
N ALA A 220 14.17 -28.71 -21.88
CA ALA A 220 14.33 -29.44 -23.14
C ALA A 220 14.63 -28.53 -24.36
N GLU A 221 14.26 -27.24 -24.31
CA GLU A 221 14.47 -26.32 -25.44
C GLU A 221 15.70 -25.43 -25.31
N LEU A 222 16.60 -25.67 -24.34
CA LEU A 222 17.78 -24.83 -24.08
C LEU A 222 18.58 -24.50 -25.35
N ALA A 223 18.94 -25.53 -26.14
CA ALA A 223 19.72 -25.34 -27.36
C ALA A 223 18.95 -24.55 -28.44
N LYS A 224 17.63 -24.77 -28.54
CA LYS A 224 16.75 -24.06 -29.48
C LYS A 224 16.62 -22.59 -29.06
N VAL A 225 16.39 -22.31 -27.78
CA VAL A 225 16.34 -20.96 -27.21
C VAL A 225 17.64 -20.22 -27.50
N GLN A 226 18.80 -20.82 -27.18
CA GLN A 226 20.09 -20.19 -27.42
C GLN A 226 20.29 -19.86 -28.90
N GLY A 227 19.99 -20.81 -29.79
CA GLY A 227 20.11 -20.60 -31.24
C GLY A 227 19.17 -19.54 -31.80
N VAL A 228 18.00 -19.35 -31.20
CA VAL A 228 17.02 -18.31 -31.57
C VAL A 228 17.48 -16.94 -31.06
N LEU A 229 17.86 -16.82 -29.79
CA LEU A 229 18.29 -15.54 -29.19
C LEU A 229 19.54 -14.97 -29.86
N GLN A 230 20.51 -15.81 -30.22
CA GLN A 230 21.74 -15.36 -30.90
C GLN A 230 21.51 -14.81 -32.31
N LYS A 231 20.38 -15.15 -32.96
CA LYS A 231 20.01 -14.65 -34.29
C LYS A 231 19.31 -13.30 -34.24
N VAL A 232 18.89 -12.85 -33.05
CA VAL A 232 18.19 -11.58 -32.88
C VAL A 232 19.14 -10.42 -33.14
N LYS A 233 18.78 -9.58 -34.10
CA LYS A 233 19.43 -8.29 -34.32
C LYS A 233 18.76 -7.24 -33.45
N LEU A 234 19.35 -6.96 -32.28
CA LEU A 234 18.75 -6.10 -31.26
C LEU A 234 18.44 -4.67 -31.76
N VAL A 235 19.35 -4.06 -32.54
CA VAL A 235 19.13 -2.72 -33.09
C VAL A 235 17.97 -2.73 -34.09
N ASP A 236 17.91 -3.71 -34.99
CA ASP A 236 16.82 -3.85 -35.96
C ASP A 236 15.46 -4.11 -35.26
N ALA A 237 15.46 -4.83 -34.13
CA ALA A 237 14.26 -5.05 -33.34
C ALA A 237 13.72 -3.74 -32.72
N ILE A 238 14.61 -2.87 -32.26
CA ILE A 238 14.25 -1.54 -31.75
C ILE A 238 13.78 -0.64 -32.91
N ASP A 239 14.55 -0.57 -33.99
CA ASP A 239 14.28 0.32 -35.13
C ASP A 239 13.03 -0.09 -35.92
N GLY A 240 12.69 -1.38 -35.93
CA GLY A 240 11.49 -1.94 -36.54
C GLY A 240 10.21 -1.78 -35.71
N ASN A 241 10.22 -0.98 -34.64
CA ASN A 241 9.10 -0.78 -33.72
C ASN A 241 8.57 -2.11 -33.12
N ARG A 242 9.45 -3.11 -32.95
CA ARG A 242 9.08 -4.41 -32.37
C ARG A 242 9.22 -4.43 -30.85
N ALA A 243 9.81 -3.38 -30.26
CA ALA A 243 9.94 -3.21 -28.82
C ALA A 243 9.90 -1.73 -28.42
N TYR A 244 9.89 -1.44 -27.11
CA TYR A 244 10.27 -0.12 -26.59
C TYR A 244 11.55 0.41 -27.25
N SER A 245 11.63 1.74 -27.42
CA SER A 245 12.77 2.39 -28.08
C SER A 245 13.55 3.34 -27.15
N PRO A 246 14.21 2.81 -26.09
CA PRO A 246 15.09 3.61 -25.24
C PRO A 246 16.31 4.11 -26.04
N ALA A 247 16.34 5.41 -26.34
CA ALA A 247 17.39 6.02 -27.16
C ALA A 247 18.82 5.75 -26.64
N ALA A 248 18.99 5.77 -25.31
CA ALA A 248 20.28 5.49 -24.68
C ALA A 248 20.72 4.02 -24.85
N LEU A 249 19.79 3.07 -24.73
CA LEU A 249 20.09 1.65 -24.93
C LEU A 249 20.42 1.39 -26.40
N ARG A 250 19.61 1.93 -27.33
CA ARG A 250 19.85 1.83 -28.77
C ARG A 250 21.25 2.29 -29.15
N GLN A 251 21.64 3.49 -28.73
CA GLN A 251 22.98 4.04 -29.00
C GLN A 251 24.08 3.15 -28.41
N TRP A 252 23.87 2.64 -27.19
CA TRP A 252 24.81 1.73 -26.55
C TRP A 252 24.94 0.40 -27.29
N LEU A 253 23.84 -0.18 -27.80
CA LEU A 253 23.83 -1.41 -28.59
C LEU A 253 24.58 -1.25 -29.93
N VAL A 254 24.41 -0.12 -30.60
CA VAL A 254 25.15 0.20 -31.84
C VAL A 254 26.66 0.23 -31.58
N ASN A 255 27.08 0.88 -30.48
CA ASN A 255 28.49 1.03 -30.15
C ASN A 255 29.13 -0.28 -29.66
N SER A 256 28.42 -1.02 -28.79
CA SER A 256 28.93 -2.25 -28.17
C SER A 256 28.82 -3.48 -29.05
N LYS A 257 27.97 -3.43 -30.09
CA LYS A 257 27.58 -4.58 -30.92
C LYS A 257 27.13 -5.78 -30.09
N ALA A 258 26.45 -5.50 -28.97
CA ALA A 258 26.06 -6.52 -28.02
C ALA A 258 25.00 -7.47 -28.62
N ARG A 259 24.97 -8.70 -28.11
CA ARG A 259 24.08 -9.78 -28.54
C ARG A 259 23.45 -10.45 -27.32
N LEU A 260 22.32 -11.10 -27.51
CA LEU A 260 21.74 -11.92 -26.46
C LEU A 260 22.46 -13.27 -26.41
N GLU A 261 22.94 -13.61 -25.24
CA GLU A 261 23.45 -14.94 -24.92
C GLU A 261 22.69 -15.52 -23.74
N LEU A 262 22.60 -16.84 -23.75
CA LEU A 262 22.01 -17.64 -22.70
C LEU A 262 23.14 -18.47 -22.08
N GLU A 263 23.28 -18.38 -20.76
CA GLU A 263 24.27 -19.11 -19.98
C GLU A 263 23.58 -19.82 -18.82
N GLU A 264 23.95 -21.08 -18.57
CA GLU A 264 23.61 -21.78 -17.34
C GLU A 264 24.53 -21.33 -16.19
N VAL A 265 23.95 -21.04 -15.04
CA VAL A 265 24.70 -20.57 -13.87
C VAL A 265 25.37 -21.77 -13.19
N TYR A 266 26.66 -21.98 -13.49
CA TYR A 266 27.45 -23.13 -13.05
C TYR A 266 27.51 -23.36 -11.53
N ASN A 267 27.44 -22.29 -10.72
CA ASN A 267 27.59 -22.42 -9.26
C ASN A 267 26.34 -22.94 -8.54
N SER A 268 25.19 -23.03 -9.22
CA SER A 268 23.98 -23.62 -8.65
C SER A 268 23.33 -24.69 -9.52
N GLY A 269 23.66 -24.79 -10.82
CA GLY A 269 23.11 -25.79 -11.76
C GLY A 269 21.59 -25.74 -11.99
N ARG A 270 20.90 -24.84 -11.27
CA ARG A 270 19.45 -24.76 -11.14
C ARG A 270 18.84 -23.57 -11.92
N GLY A 271 19.66 -22.65 -12.43
CA GLY A 271 19.16 -21.49 -13.16
C GLY A 271 20.02 -21.11 -14.36
N GLY A 272 19.48 -20.26 -15.21
CA GLY A 272 20.19 -19.63 -16.32
C GLY A 272 20.11 -18.11 -16.24
N ARG A 273 20.79 -17.44 -17.16
CA ARG A 273 20.63 -16.01 -17.40
C ARG A 273 20.69 -15.72 -18.89
N ILE A 274 19.76 -14.91 -19.36
CA ILE A 274 19.86 -14.23 -20.65
C ILE A 274 20.52 -12.89 -20.38
N PHE A 275 21.66 -12.63 -21.00
CA PHE A 275 22.44 -11.42 -20.79
C PHE A 275 22.95 -10.87 -22.11
N LEU A 276 23.42 -9.62 -22.07
CA LEU A 276 24.07 -8.99 -23.21
C LEU A 276 25.55 -9.37 -23.20
N SER A 277 26.06 -9.90 -24.29
CA SER A 277 27.49 -10.19 -24.51
C SER A 277 28.04 -9.32 -25.64
N SER A 278 29.35 -9.12 -25.72
CA SER A 278 30.00 -8.49 -26.88
C SER A 278 31.19 -9.31 -27.37
N GLN A 279 31.32 -9.42 -28.70
CA GLN A 279 32.44 -10.11 -29.33
C GLN A 279 33.78 -9.38 -29.13
N SER A 280 33.77 -8.07 -28.85
CA SER A 280 34.98 -7.25 -28.70
C SER A 280 35.56 -7.22 -27.28
N GLY A 281 34.97 -7.95 -26.34
CA GLY A 281 35.43 -8.03 -24.94
C GLY A 281 34.40 -7.53 -23.94
N ALA A 282 34.87 -7.12 -22.75
CA ALA A 282 34.00 -6.75 -21.64
C ALA A 282 33.10 -5.54 -21.97
N LEU A 283 31.81 -5.69 -21.71
CA LEU A 283 30.84 -4.61 -21.81
C LEU A 283 31.03 -3.60 -20.68
N THR A 284 30.91 -2.32 -20.99
CA THR A 284 31.01 -1.22 -20.02
C THR A 284 29.78 -0.32 -20.07
N GLY A 285 29.53 0.40 -18.98
CA GLY A 285 28.40 1.33 -18.85
C GLY A 285 27.18 0.74 -18.15
N GLN A 286 26.16 1.58 -17.98
CA GLN A 286 24.98 1.29 -17.13
C GLN A 286 24.13 0.09 -17.60
N PHE A 287 24.28 -0.33 -18.86
CA PHE A 287 23.51 -1.43 -19.47
C PHE A 287 24.29 -2.76 -19.50
N ALA A 288 25.56 -2.75 -19.12
CA ALA A 288 26.40 -3.95 -19.14
C ALA A 288 25.92 -5.04 -18.15
N SER A 289 25.18 -4.64 -17.11
CA SER A 289 24.60 -5.56 -16.11
C SER A 289 23.13 -5.93 -16.38
N LEU A 290 22.58 -5.58 -17.55
CA LEU A 290 21.22 -6.00 -17.91
C LEU A 290 21.20 -7.51 -18.10
N GLN A 291 20.29 -8.17 -17.38
CA GLN A 291 20.06 -9.60 -17.49
C GLN A 291 18.61 -9.95 -17.16
N ILE A 292 18.14 -11.06 -17.73
CA ILE A 292 16.91 -11.74 -17.37
C ILE A 292 17.31 -13.09 -16.78
N ASN A 293 16.90 -13.35 -15.55
CA ASN A 293 17.12 -14.63 -14.91
C ASN A 293 16.20 -15.68 -15.55
N VAL A 294 16.74 -16.86 -15.80
CA VAL A 294 16.00 -18.00 -16.34
C VAL A 294 15.82 -19.04 -15.25
N ARG A 295 14.58 -19.48 -15.08
CA ARG A 295 14.22 -20.65 -14.27
C ARG A 295 13.88 -21.78 -15.22
N TRP A 296 14.58 -22.88 -15.11
CA TRP A 296 14.29 -24.04 -15.94
C TRP A 296 13.06 -24.77 -15.41
N TRP A 297 12.24 -25.29 -16.31
CA TRP A 297 11.15 -26.17 -15.92
C TRP A 297 11.08 -27.43 -16.78
N THR A 298 10.54 -28.49 -16.20
CA THR A 298 10.26 -29.80 -16.83
C THR A 298 8.82 -30.20 -16.55
N VAL A 299 8.22 -30.98 -17.46
CA VAL A 299 6.99 -31.74 -17.15
C VAL A 299 7.41 -33.12 -16.69
N GLU A 300 6.97 -33.51 -15.52
CA GLU A 300 7.16 -34.84 -14.96
C GLU A 300 5.81 -35.51 -14.74
N GLU A 301 5.78 -36.84 -14.82
CA GLU A 301 4.62 -37.59 -14.33
C GLU A 301 4.52 -37.42 -12.81
N ARG A 302 3.30 -37.32 -12.28
CA ARG A 302 3.10 -37.19 -10.83
C ARG A 302 3.70 -38.40 -10.12
N ALA A 303 4.50 -38.15 -9.10
CA ALA A 303 5.08 -39.23 -8.32
C ALA A 303 3.98 -39.93 -7.48
N PRO A 304 3.99 -41.27 -7.36
CA PRO A 304 3.00 -42.00 -6.55
C PRO A 304 2.93 -41.56 -5.09
N GLU A 305 4.05 -41.06 -4.55
CA GLU A 305 4.20 -40.54 -3.19
C GLU A 305 3.66 -39.10 -2.98
N ASP A 306 3.32 -38.36 -4.04
CA ASP A 306 2.78 -37.01 -3.95
C ASP A 306 1.33 -37.02 -3.43
N ASN A 307 1.17 -37.03 -2.11
CA ASN A 307 -0.13 -37.07 -1.42
C ASN A 307 -0.79 -35.69 -1.23
N SER A 308 -0.25 -34.61 -1.82
CA SER A 308 -0.89 -33.29 -1.74
C SER A 308 -2.20 -33.26 -2.53
N LYS A 309 -3.27 -32.67 -1.98
CA LYS A 309 -4.54 -32.56 -2.72
C LYS A 309 -4.45 -31.58 -3.88
N ASP A 310 -3.44 -30.71 -3.89
CA ASP A 310 -3.10 -29.89 -5.05
C ASP A 310 -2.93 -30.72 -6.32
N PHE A 311 -2.45 -31.96 -6.19
CA PHE A 311 -2.20 -32.85 -7.32
C PHE A 311 -3.29 -33.91 -7.52
N GLU A 312 -4.33 -33.99 -6.67
CA GLU A 312 -5.33 -35.08 -6.66
C GLU A 312 -5.93 -35.35 -8.04
N ASN A 313 -6.21 -34.29 -8.81
CA ASN A 313 -6.81 -34.36 -10.14
C ASN A 313 -5.80 -34.20 -11.29
N SER A 314 -4.50 -34.30 -11.00
CA SER A 314 -3.44 -34.07 -11.97
C SER A 314 -2.55 -35.31 -12.12
N THR A 315 -2.29 -35.68 -13.38
CA THR A 315 -1.39 -36.79 -13.75
C THR A 315 0.05 -36.34 -13.97
N SER A 316 0.28 -35.04 -14.01
CA SER A 316 1.50 -34.41 -14.49
C SER A 316 1.79 -33.12 -13.73
N VAL A 317 3.07 -32.87 -13.49
CA VAL A 317 3.54 -31.76 -12.66
C VAL A 317 4.58 -30.97 -13.44
N VAL A 318 4.41 -29.66 -13.46
CA VAL A 318 5.43 -28.72 -13.90
C VAL A 318 6.38 -28.47 -12.73
N VAL A 319 7.63 -28.84 -12.89
CA VAL A 319 8.67 -28.72 -11.89
C VAL A 319 9.61 -27.61 -12.30
N LEU A 320 9.70 -26.55 -11.50
CA LEU A 320 10.67 -25.49 -11.68
C LEU A 320 11.91 -25.75 -10.82
N ASP A 321 13.08 -25.63 -11.43
CA ASP A 321 14.39 -25.74 -10.79
C ASP A 321 14.72 -24.50 -9.94
N VAL A 322 13.84 -24.15 -9.00
CA VAL A 322 14.01 -23.03 -8.08
C VAL A 322 13.58 -23.45 -6.67
N PRO A 323 14.37 -23.12 -5.63
CA PRO A 323 13.96 -23.44 -4.27
C PRO A 323 12.73 -22.64 -3.86
N VAL A 324 11.90 -23.25 -3.03
CA VAL A 324 10.84 -22.54 -2.31
C VAL A 324 11.49 -21.51 -1.39
N ALA A 325 10.89 -20.32 -1.29
CA ALA A 325 11.53 -19.16 -0.66
C ALA A 325 11.86 -19.35 0.83
N ASP A 326 11.12 -20.22 1.53
CA ASP A 326 11.37 -20.57 2.93
C ASP A 326 12.39 -21.71 3.11
N GLY A 327 12.90 -22.26 2.00
CA GLY A 327 13.85 -23.37 1.99
C GLY A 327 13.25 -24.74 2.26
N SER A 328 11.92 -24.88 2.24
CA SER A 328 11.24 -26.15 2.52
C SER A 328 11.41 -27.21 1.42
N ALA A 329 11.64 -26.79 0.17
CA ALA A 329 11.92 -27.66 -0.95
C ALA A 329 12.90 -27.02 -1.94
N ASP A 330 13.62 -27.87 -2.67
CA ASP A 330 14.64 -27.49 -3.65
C ASP A 330 14.06 -27.07 -5.01
N THR A 331 12.82 -27.48 -5.29
CA THR A 331 12.07 -27.19 -6.52
C THR A 331 10.67 -26.73 -6.18
N VAL A 332 10.07 -25.96 -7.08
CA VAL A 332 8.65 -25.58 -7.00
C VAL A 332 7.87 -26.49 -7.93
N ARG A 333 6.89 -27.20 -7.38
CA ARG A 333 6.05 -28.17 -8.10
C ARG A 333 4.65 -27.60 -8.26
N ILE A 334 4.12 -27.60 -9.48
CA ILE A 334 2.83 -27.01 -9.84
C ILE A 334 2.06 -28.01 -10.70
N PRO A 335 0.78 -28.30 -10.39
CA PRO A 335 -0.03 -29.16 -11.26
C PRO A 335 -0.09 -28.60 -12.67
N GLU A 336 -0.03 -29.46 -13.69
CA GLU A 336 -0.03 -29.00 -15.09
C GLU A 336 -1.25 -28.10 -15.40
N SER A 337 -2.41 -28.40 -14.79
CA SER A 337 -3.67 -27.65 -14.92
C SER A 337 -3.68 -26.25 -14.30
N GLU A 338 -2.69 -25.93 -13.45
CA GLU A 338 -2.49 -24.61 -12.84
C GLU A 338 -1.38 -23.82 -13.53
N TRP A 339 -0.61 -24.49 -14.41
CA TRP A 339 0.41 -23.86 -15.24
C TRP A 339 -0.10 -23.57 -16.65
N PHE A 340 -0.74 -24.56 -17.30
CA PHE A 340 -1.21 -24.50 -18.68
C PHE A 340 -2.74 -24.37 -18.81
N PRO A 341 -3.24 -23.81 -19.94
CA PRO A 341 -2.47 -23.16 -21.00
C PRO A 341 -1.85 -21.84 -20.49
N LEU A 342 -0.68 -21.46 -21.00
CA LEU A 342 -0.10 -20.17 -20.60
C LEU A 342 -1.04 -19.04 -21.00
N THR A 343 -1.35 -18.16 -20.05
CA THR A 343 -2.14 -16.96 -20.29
C THR A 343 -1.23 -15.75 -20.34
N THR A 344 -1.76 -14.64 -20.81
CA THR A 344 -1.00 -13.41 -20.98
C THR A 344 -1.33 -12.43 -19.84
N ARG A 345 -0.32 -11.73 -19.34
CA ARG A 345 -0.44 -10.79 -18.20
C ARG A 345 0.27 -9.46 -18.47
N PRO A 346 -0.19 -8.37 -17.83
CA PRO A 346 0.43 -7.07 -17.98
C PRO A 346 1.77 -7.00 -17.25
N LEU A 347 2.78 -6.44 -17.90
CA LEU A 347 4.09 -6.14 -17.30
C LEU A 347 4.64 -4.83 -17.87
N GLY A 348 4.41 -3.70 -17.20
CA GLY A 348 4.99 -2.42 -17.60
C GLY A 348 4.62 -2.04 -19.04
N LEU A 349 3.31 -1.96 -19.31
CA LEU A 349 2.65 -1.84 -20.63
C LEU A 349 3.01 -2.91 -21.68
N LEU A 350 3.64 -4.00 -21.29
CA LEU A 350 3.78 -5.20 -22.11
C LEU A 350 2.68 -6.21 -21.81
N THR A 351 2.43 -7.06 -22.79
CA THR A 351 1.72 -8.32 -22.63
C THR A 351 2.75 -9.44 -22.69
N VAL A 352 2.87 -10.21 -21.61
CA VAL A 352 3.83 -11.31 -21.50
C VAL A 352 3.13 -12.59 -21.04
N PRO A 353 3.52 -13.77 -21.54
CA PRO A 353 3.00 -15.04 -21.04
C PRO A 353 3.30 -15.28 -19.57
N ALA A 354 2.39 -15.93 -18.86
CA ALA A 354 2.41 -16.29 -17.46
C ALA A 354 1.63 -17.60 -17.23
N PRO A 355 1.78 -18.27 -16.08
CA PRO A 355 0.96 -19.43 -15.73
C PRO A 355 -0.54 -19.07 -15.72
N VAL A 356 -1.42 -20.01 -16.09
CA VAL A 356 -2.88 -19.82 -16.04
C VAL A 356 -3.37 -19.44 -14.65
N ASN A 357 -2.70 -19.94 -13.60
CA ASN A 357 -2.98 -19.58 -12.22
C ASN A 357 -1.76 -18.95 -11.52
N PRO A 358 -1.56 -17.63 -11.66
CA PRO A 358 -0.47 -16.92 -11.01
C PRO A 358 -0.52 -17.00 -9.48
N MET A 359 -1.72 -17.02 -8.90
CA MET A 359 -1.90 -17.06 -7.46
C MET A 359 -1.36 -18.37 -6.90
N PHE A 360 -1.72 -19.50 -7.51
CA PHE A 360 -1.20 -20.81 -7.14
C PHE A 360 0.32 -20.84 -7.21
N TYR A 361 0.91 -20.36 -8.32
CA TYR A 361 2.36 -20.28 -8.48
C TYR A 361 3.01 -19.49 -7.33
N VAL A 362 2.50 -18.30 -7.02
CA VAL A 362 3.07 -17.43 -5.98
C VAL A 362 2.96 -18.10 -4.61
N ASN A 363 1.82 -18.72 -4.29
CA ASN A 363 1.66 -19.46 -3.05
C ASN A 363 2.64 -20.65 -2.96
N ALA A 364 2.83 -21.38 -4.05
CA ALA A 364 3.72 -22.54 -4.10
C ALA A 364 5.20 -22.13 -3.99
N GLN A 365 5.64 -21.11 -4.75
CA GLN A 365 7.03 -20.68 -4.74
C GLN A 365 7.44 -20.09 -3.39
N TYR A 366 6.54 -19.32 -2.77
CA TYR A 366 6.92 -18.57 -1.58
C TYR A 366 6.37 -19.10 -0.27
N ASN A 367 5.53 -20.14 -0.35
CA ASN A 367 4.93 -20.82 0.79
C ASN A 367 4.19 -19.88 1.77
N GLU A 368 3.53 -18.85 1.24
CA GLU A 368 2.73 -17.92 2.02
C GLU A 368 1.42 -17.61 1.32
N ALA A 369 0.39 -17.29 2.12
CA ALA A 369 -0.90 -16.83 1.62
C ALA A 369 -0.79 -15.39 1.07
N GLU A 370 -1.61 -15.08 0.07
CA GLU A 370 -1.87 -13.68 -0.29
C GLU A 370 -2.56 -12.99 0.91
N PRO A 371 -2.13 -11.78 1.33
CA PRO A 371 -2.92 -11.03 2.29
C PRO A 371 -4.28 -10.72 1.63
N PRO A 372 -5.41 -11.01 2.29
CA PRO A 372 -6.72 -10.96 1.68
C PRO A 372 -7.22 -9.52 1.48
N CYS A 373 -6.36 -8.52 1.32
CA CYS A 373 -6.83 -7.16 1.06
C CYS A 373 -7.48 -6.98 -0.33
N GLY A 374 -7.48 -8.02 -1.19
CA GLY A 374 -8.17 -8.05 -2.48
C GLY A 374 -9.70 -8.09 -2.41
N ASN A 375 -10.30 -8.42 -1.25
CA ASN A 375 -11.76 -8.39 -1.07
C ASN A 375 -12.16 -7.31 -0.06
N ARG A 376 -13.24 -6.56 -0.34
CA ARG A 376 -13.70 -5.43 0.52
C ARG A 376 -13.98 -5.82 1.98
N ASN A 377 -14.17 -7.11 2.24
CA ASN A 377 -14.55 -7.66 3.55
C ASN A 377 -13.39 -8.16 4.41
N SER A 378 -12.18 -8.25 3.89
CA SER A 378 -11.12 -8.98 4.56
C SER A 378 -10.23 -8.04 5.37
N ALA A 379 -10.73 -7.64 6.54
CA ALA A 379 -9.92 -6.99 7.56
C ALA A 379 -9.15 -8.06 8.34
N SER A 380 -7.81 -8.00 8.28
CA SER A 380 -6.81 -8.79 9.01
C SER A 380 -6.27 -10.04 8.32
N SER A 381 -5.17 -9.88 7.58
CA SER A 381 -4.11 -10.88 7.52
C SER A 381 -2.82 -10.26 6.97
N SER A 382 -1.68 -10.64 7.57
CA SER A 382 -0.34 -10.32 7.12
C SER A 382 0.14 -11.43 6.17
N GLY A 383 0.14 -11.16 4.87
CA GLY A 383 0.58 -12.08 3.84
C GLY A 383 1.69 -11.51 2.95
N PHE A 384 2.56 -12.42 2.53
CA PHE A 384 3.53 -12.53 1.44
C PHE A 384 4.41 -11.36 0.95
N LEU A 385 4.22 -10.13 1.41
CA LEU A 385 5.29 -9.15 1.33
C LEU A 385 5.59 -8.67 2.72
N SER A 386 6.79 -8.96 3.18
CA SER A 386 7.43 -8.27 4.29
C SER A 386 7.68 -6.79 3.94
N LEU A 387 6.62 -6.02 3.68
CA LEU A 387 6.43 -4.68 4.24
C LEU A 387 6.26 -4.79 5.78
N ARG A 388 7.12 -5.63 6.41
CA ARG A 388 7.13 -5.97 7.84
C ARG A 388 7.58 -4.74 8.63
N GLN A 389 6.62 -3.86 8.85
CA GLN A 389 6.32 -3.17 10.11
C GLN A 389 5.08 -2.27 10.00
N PHE A 390 4.54 -2.01 8.80
CA PHE A 390 3.39 -1.12 8.62
C PHE A 390 2.03 -1.80 8.36
N VAL A 391 2.01 -3.10 8.04
CA VAL A 391 0.80 -3.80 7.54
C VAL A 391 -0.02 -4.47 8.67
N ALA A 392 0.28 -4.19 9.94
CA ALA A 392 -0.52 -4.67 11.09
C ALA A 392 -1.78 -3.82 11.34
N GLY A 393 -2.47 -3.38 10.27
CA GLY A 393 -3.64 -2.51 10.33
C GLY A 393 -4.72 -2.94 9.33
N SER A 394 -5.99 -2.70 9.68
CA SER A 394 -7.16 -3.01 8.88
C SER A 394 -6.99 -2.57 7.41
N CYS A 395 -7.25 -3.46 6.44
CA CYS A 395 -7.09 -3.20 5.00
C CYS A 395 -7.80 -1.91 4.54
N SER A 396 -8.86 -1.47 5.22
CA SER A 396 -9.61 -0.23 4.94
C SER A 396 -8.82 1.07 5.12
N ILE A 397 -7.96 1.17 6.14
CA ILE A 397 -7.16 2.39 6.41
C ILE A 397 -5.96 2.45 5.47
N LEU A 398 -5.43 1.28 5.10
CA LEU A 398 -4.27 1.18 4.24
C LEU A 398 -4.64 1.39 2.76
N ARG A 399 -5.84 1.00 2.27
CA ARG A 399 -6.23 1.10 0.83
C ARG A 399 -6.07 2.50 0.22
N ASN A 400 -6.09 3.54 1.05
CA ASN A 400 -5.86 4.92 0.62
C ASN A 400 -4.37 5.32 0.52
N SER A 401 -3.46 4.41 0.85
CA SER A 401 -2.02 4.68 1.04
C SER A 401 -1.08 3.68 0.33
N TYR A 402 -1.58 2.57 -0.24
CA TYR A 402 -0.77 1.58 -0.98
C TYR A 402 -1.44 1.11 -2.29
N PHE A 403 -0.64 0.48 -3.16
CA PHE A 403 -1.12 -0.16 -4.39
C PHE A 403 -1.82 -1.48 -4.10
N HIS A 404 -3.00 -1.69 -4.63
CA HIS A 404 -3.66 -3.00 -4.59
C HIS A 404 -4.44 -3.25 -5.87
N ILE A 405 -4.67 -4.53 -6.16
CA ILE A 405 -5.54 -4.95 -7.25
C ILE A 405 -6.88 -5.37 -6.65
N GLU A 406 -7.96 -4.78 -7.13
CA GLU A 406 -9.31 -5.35 -6.99
C GLU A 406 -9.60 -6.21 -8.21
N ARG A 407 -10.16 -7.41 -8.01
CA ARG A 407 -10.44 -8.37 -9.08
C ARG A 407 -11.94 -8.62 -9.15
N ASP A 408 -12.52 -8.27 -10.29
CA ASP A 408 -13.91 -8.54 -10.59
C ASP A 408 -13.99 -9.72 -11.56
N GLN A 409 -14.70 -10.79 -11.18
CA GLN A 409 -14.93 -11.91 -12.08
C GLN A 409 -15.94 -11.48 -13.16
N VAL A 410 -15.54 -11.60 -14.43
CA VAL A 410 -16.39 -11.28 -15.59
C VAL A 410 -16.96 -12.55 -16.19
N LYS A 411 -16.10 -13.58 -16.38
CA LYS A 411 -16.47 -14.95 -16.82
C LYS A 411 -15.72 -15.98 -15.96
N GLU A 412 -16.00 -17.26 -16.16
CA GLU A 412 -15.37 -18.37 -15.42
C GLU A 412 -13.83 -18.25 -15.39
N ASP A 413 -13.21 -18.02 -16.55
CA ASP A 413 -11.76 -17.91 -16.71
C ASP A 413 -11.29 -16.50 -17.15
N CYS A 414 -12.08 -15.45 -16.86
CA CYS A 414 -11.71 -14.07 -17.19
C CYS A 414 -12.04 -13.09 -16.06
N PHE A 415 -11.04 -12.28 -15.70
CA PHE A 415 -11.09 -11.34 -14.60
C PHE A 415 -10.73 -9.93 -15.07
N ARG A 416 -11.42 -8.95 -14.51
CA ARG A 416 -11.07 -7.53 -14.62
C ARG A 416 -10.26 -7.14 -13.40
N GLU A 417 -8.99 -6.86 -13.61
CA GLU A 417 -8.04 -6.40 -12.58
C GLU A 417 -7.95 -4.86 -12.60
N LEU A 418 -8.38 -4.24 -11.51
CA LEU A 418 -8.30 -2.80 -11.27
C LEU A 418 -7.14 -2.49 -10.34
N LEU A 419 -6.11 -1.80 -10.85
CA LEU A 419 -5.03 -1.30 -10.01
C LEU A 419 -5.46 0.00 -9.35
N PHE A 420 -5.48 0.03 -8.02
CA PHE A 420 -5.77 1.22 -7.22
C PHE A 420 -4.51 1.80 -6.59
N PHE A 421 -4.46 3.12 -6.50
CA PHE A 421 -3.47 3.84 -5.68
C PHE A 421 -4.03 5.16 -5.17
N GLY A 422 -3.91 5.39 -3.86
CA GLY A 422 -4.45 6.59 -3.22
C GLY A 422 -5.99 6.63 -3.25
N GLY A 423 -6.63 5.45 -3.19
CA GLY A 423 -8.09 5.32 -3.31
C GLY A 423 -8.65 5.61 -4.71
N LYS A 424 -7.81 5.74 -5.74
CA LYS A 424 -8.24 6.00 -7.13
C LYS A 424 -7.79 4.88 -8.07
N PRO A 425 -8.63 4.46 -9.03
CA PRO A 425 -8.22 3.52 -10.07
C PRO A 425 -7.16 4.17 -10.96
N ARG A 426 -6.10 3.42 -11.24
CA ARG A 426 -4.95 3.83 -12.05
C ARG A 426 -4.95 3.15 -13.40
N SER A 427 -5.20 1.85 -13.42
CA SER A 427 -5.26 1.06 -14.65
C SER A 427 -6.25 -0.08 -14.50
N VAL A 428 -6.71 -0.57 -15.64
CA VAL A 428 -7.58 -1.74 -15.78
C VAL A 428 -6.89 -2.69 -16.73
N ALA A 429 -6.87 -3.97 -16.38
CA ALA A 429 -6.44 -5.05 -17.26
C ALA A 429 -7.50 -6.15 -17.23
N TYR A 430 -7.74 -6.79 -18.37
CA TYR A 430 -8.57 -7.99 -18.44
C TYR A 430 -7.62 -9.16 -18.61
N VAL A 431 -7.68 -10.12 -17.69
CA VAL A 431 -6.72 -11.23 -17.64
C VAL A 431 -7.48 -12.53 -17.72
N GLY A 432 -6.99 -13.42 -18.58
CA GLY A 432 -7.44 -14.81 -18.63
C GLY A 432 -6.73 -15.64 -17.57
N GLY A 433 -7.46 -16.58 -16.97
CA GLY A 433 -6.88 -17.57 -16.08
C GLY A 433 -7.71 -17.85 -14.84
N LYS A 434 -7.10 -18.57 -13.90
CA LYS A 434 -7.68 -18.98 -12.63
C LYS A 434 -7.08 -18.19 -11.47
N PHE A 435 -7.85 -18.11 -10.39
CA PHE A 435 -7.41 -17.52 -9.12
C PHE A 435 -7.79 -18.45 -7.98
N SER A 436 -7.28 -19.68 -8.01
CA SER A 436 -7.36 -20.60 -6.87
C SER A 436 -6.02 -20.63 -6.15
N PRO A 437 -5.98 -20.49 -4.82
CA PRO A 437 -4.76 -20.69 -4.05
C PRO A 437 -4.35 -22.16 -4.04
N ALA A 438 -3.09 -22.44 -3.70
CA ALA A 438 -2.69 -23.79 -3.30
C ALA A 438 -3.47 -24.25 -2.05
N GLU A 439 -3.68 -25.56 -1.90
CA GLU A 439 -4.56 -26.19 -0.90
C GLU A 439 -4.27 -25.68 0.51
N LYS A 440 -2.98 -25.61 0.86
CA LYS A 440 -2.50 -25.10 2.15
C LYS A 440 -3.05 -23.71 2.49
N PHE A 441 -3.44 -22.92 1.49
CA PHE A 441 -3.96 -21.56 1.62
C PHE A 441 -5.42 -21.42 1.17
N SER A 442 -6.10 -22.52 0.82
CA SER A 442 -7.51 -22.53 0.38
C SER A 442 -8.48 -21.90 1.40
N SER A 443 -8.23 -22.09 2.71
CA SER A 443 -9.03 -21.52 3.78
C SER A 443 -9.00 -19.98 3.85
N TRP A 444 -8.07 -19.34 3.15
CA TRP A 444 -7.90 -17.88 3.13
C TRP A 444 -8.71 -17.21 2.02
N PHE A 445 -9.12 -17.98 1.02
CA PHE A 445 -9.87 -17.50 -0.15
C PHE A 445 -11.39 -17.62 0.02
N LEU A 446 -11.85 -18.48 0.94
CA LEU A 446 -13.26 -18.80 1.17
C LEU A 446 -13.97 -17.90 2.22
N VAL A 447 -13.56 -16.63 2.38
CA VAL A 447 -14.18 -15.68 3.35
C VAL A 447 -14.90 -14.53 2.68
#